data_AF-A0A412XFB2-F1
#
_entry.id   AF-A0A412XFB2-F1
#
_cell.length_a   1.000
_cell.length_b   1.000
_cell.length_c   1.000
_cell.angle_alpha   90.00
_cell.angle_beta   90.00
_cell.angle_gamma   90.00
#
_symmetry.space_group_name_H-M   'P 1'
#
loop_
_entity.id
_entity.type
_entity.pdbx_description
1 polymer ?
#
loop_
_entity_poly.entity_id
_entity_poly.type
_entity_poly.pdbx_seq_one_letter_code
_entity_poly.pdbx_strand_id
1 'polypeptide(L)' 'MYLECDCSQISLTEWEQKMKNSRPINYGWLVGRIRRNLPLLYSELCLNFYNPYQDKCRVNKEYYILVHSATEYFIRK' A
#
# COMPACT_ATOMS: atom_id res chain seq x y z
N MET A 1 -7.84 -1.78 9.94
CA MET A 1 -7.25 -1.25 8.70
C MET A 1 -7.36 0.27 8.62
N TYR A 2 -6.24 0.97 8.50
CA TYR A 2 -6.16 2.42 8.25
C TYR A 2 -4.88 2.77 7.48
N LEU A 3 -4.88 3.87 6.71
CA LEU A 3 -3.66 4.41 6.12
C LEU A 3 -2.82 5.02 7.25
N GLU A 4 -1.62 4.49 7.48
CA GLU A 4 -0.76 4.98 8.55
C GLU A 4 0.16 6.10 8.06
N CYS A 5 0.81 5.90 6.92
CA CYS A 5 1.67 6.90 6.28
C CYS A 5 1.97 6.49 4.83
N ASP A 6 2.57 7.42 4.08
CA ASP A 6 3.28 7.12 2.85
C ASP A 6 4.81 7.31 3.01
N CYS A 7 5.58 6.83 2.04
CA CYS A 7 7.05 6.86 2.12
C CYS A 7 7.66 8.27 2.15
N SER A 8 6.94 9.31 1.74
CA SER A 8 7.41 10.70 1.83
C SER A 8 7.32 11.29 3.24
N GLN A 9 6.57 10.63 4.14
CA GLN A 9 6.29 11.11 5.49
C GLN A 9 7.19 10.49 6.58
N ILE A 10 8.08 9.57 6.20
CA ILE A 10 8.90 8.78 7.13
C ILE A 10 10.37 8.81 6.74
N SER A 11 11.24 8.51 7.71
CA SER A 11 12.67 8.35 7.43
C SER A 11 12.96 7.05 6.65
N LEU A 12 14.13 6.98 6.01
CA LEU A 12 14.59 5.76 5.34
C LEU A 12 14.66 4.57 6.33
N THR A 13 15.12 4.80 7.56
CA THR A 13 15.19 3.77 8.60
C THR A 13 13.81 3.22 8.96
N GLU A 14 12.80 4.09 9.12
CA GLU A 14 11.43 3.66 9.38
C GLU A 14 10.83 2.92 8.18
N TRP A 15 11.11 3.39 6.96
CA TRP A 15 10.70 2.73 5.73
C TRP A 15 11.27 1.29 5.67
N GLU A 16 12.56 1.11 5.95
CA GLU A 16 13.20 -0.21 5.99
C GLU A 16 12.54 -1.14 7.01
N GLN A 17 12.20 -0.62 8.20
CA GLN A 17 11.48 -1.40 9.22
C GLN A 17 10.07 -1.79 8.76
N LYS A 18 9.31 -0.86 8.16
CA LYS A 18 7.96 -1.14 7.66
C LYS A 18 7.98 -2.10 6.46
N MET A 19 9.04 -2.08 5.66
CA MET A 19 9.24 -2.99 4.52
C MET A 19 9.78 -4.36 4.92
N LYS A 20 10.32 -4.51 6.13
CA LYS A 20 10.97 -5.73 6.63
C LYS A 20 10.07 -6.96 6.44
N ASN A 21 10.67 -8.03 5.92
CA ASN A 21 10.02 -9.33 5.67
C ASN A 21 8.75 -9.24 4.81
N SER A 22 8.60 -8.18 4.01
CA SER A 22 7.47 -8.08 3.08
C SER A 22 7.66 -9.04 1.90
N ARG A 23 6.55 -9.51 1.37
CA ARG A 23 6.48 -10.39 0.19
C ARG A 23 5.46 -9.82 -0.81
N PRO A 24 5.58 -10.14 -2.11
CA PRO A 24 4.59 -9.71 -3.10
C PRO A 24 3.16 -10.09 -2.70
N ILE A 25 2.20 -9.25 -3.08
CA ILE A 25 0.77 -9.51 -2.88
C ILE A 25 0.01 -9.42 -4.20
N ASN A 26 -1.09 -10.18 -4.32
CA ASN A 26 -2.01 -10.02 -5.42
C ASN A 26 -2.66 -8.61 -5.39
N TYR A 27 -2.40 -7.81 -6.42
CA TYR A 27 -2.87 -6.43 -6.52
C TYR A 27 -4.41 -6.32 -6.54
N GLY A 28 -5.10 -7.15 -7.33
CA GLY A 28 -6.57 -7.12 -7.41
C GLY A 28 -7.23 -7.41 -6.06
N TRP A 29 -6.70 -8.36 -5.30
CA TRP A 29 -7.16 -8.65 -3.95
C TRP A 29 -6.90 -7.47 -2.99
N LEU A 30 -5.71 -6.86 -3.06
CA LEU A 30 -5.35 -5.70 -2.25
C LEU A 30 -6.31 -4.53 -2.52
N VAL A 31 -6.48 -4.15 -3.78
CA VAL A 31 -7.39 -3.08 -4.21
C VAL A 31 -8.83 -3.39 -3.78
N GLY A 32 -9.28 -4.63 -3.90
CA GLY A 32 -10.60 -5.05 -3.42
C GLY A 32 -10.75 -4.87 -1.90
N ARG A 33 -9.68 -5.08 -1.13
CA ARG A 33 -9.68 -4.86 0.33
C ARG A 33 -9.66 -3.37 0.68
N ILE A 34 -8.86 -2.57 -0.04
CA ILE A 34 -8.82 -1.11 0.10
C ILE A 34 -10.18 -0.51 -0.23
N ARG A 35 -10.81 -0.90 -1.35
CA ARG A 35 -12.15 -0.43 -1.73
C ARG A 35 -13.21 -0.65 -0.64
N ARG A 36 -13.15 -1.78 0.07
CA ARG A 36 -14.12 -2.12 1.12
C ARG A 36 -13.90 -1.40 2.44
N ASN A 37 -12.64 -1.16 2.82
CA ASN A 37 -12.30 -0.68 4.17
C ASN A 37 -11.78 0.77 4.18
N LEU A 38 -11.28 1.26 3.05
CA LEU A 38 -10.72 2.60 2.85
C LEU A 38 -11.23 3.20 1.52
N PRO A 39 -12.56 3.43 1.39
CA PRO A 39 -13.16 3.90 0.15
C PRO A 39 -12.65 5.28 -0.27
N LEU A 40 -12.33 6.17 0.69
CA LEU A 40 -11.76 7.48 0.41
C LEU A 40 -10.38 7.35 -0.27
N LEU A 41 -9.47 6.55 0.31
CA LEU A 41 -8.16 6.28 -0.27
C LEU A 41 -8.27 5.65 -1.67
N TYR A 42 -9.22 4.73 -1.85
CA TYR A 42 -9.49 4.12 -3.15
C TYR A 42 -9.85 5.17 -4.21
N SER A 43 -10.72 6.13 -3.86
CA SER A 43 -11.11 7.21 -4.77
C SER A 43 -10.00 8.23 -5.00
N GLU A 44 -9.28 8.64 -3.97
CA GLU A 44 -8.22 9.65 -4.06
C GLU A 44 -7.04 9.18 -4.91
N LEU A 45 -6.70 7.89 -4.82
CA LEU A 45 -5.65 7.28 -5.64
C LEU A 45 -6.17 6.76 -6.98
N CYS A 46 -7.45 6.94 -7.29
CA CYS A 46 -8.05 6.50 -8.55
C CYS A 46 -7.75 5.01 -8.87
N LEU A 47 -7.84 4.13 -7.87
CA LEU A 47 -7.44 2.70 -7.98
C LEU A 47 -8.33 1.86 -8.91
N ASN A 48 -9.35 2.48 -9.51
CA ASN A 48 -10.16 1.90 -10.58
C ASN A 48 -9.45 1.91 -11.94
N PHE A 49 -8.32 2.61 -12.09
CA PHE A 49 -7.52 2.60 -13.32
C PHE A 49 -6.30 1.68 -13.21
N TYR A 50 -5.66 1.43 -14.35
CA TYR A 50 -4.44 0.64 -14.41
C TYR A 50 -3.32 1.30 -13.61
N ASN A 51 -2.70 0.50 -12.73
CA ASN A 51 -1.53 0.92 -11.96
C ASN A 51 -0.27 0.22 -12.49
N PRO A 52 0.70 0.96 -13.07
CA PRO A 52 1.93 0.37 -13.58
C PRO A 52 2.84 -0.23 -12.50
N TYR A 53 2.61 0.09 -11.23
CA TYR A 53 3.38 -0.40 -10.08
C TYR A 53 2.70 -1.57 -9.34
N GLN A 54 1.66 -2.18 -9.93
CA GLN A 54 0.90 -3.26 -9.32
C GLN A 54 1.76 -4.45 -8.84
N ASP A 55 2.87 -4.74 -9.53
CA ASP A 55 3.81 -5.82 -9.21
C ASP A 55 4.77 -5.47 -8.06
N LYS A 56 4.84 -4.20 -7.67
CA LYS A 56 5.64 -3.71 -6.54
C LYS A 56 4.88 -3.73 -5.22
N CYS A 57 3.58 -3.98 -5.24
CA CYS A 57 2.75 -4.08 -4.03
C CYS A 57 3.19 -5.26 -3.16
N ARG A 58 3.24 -5.05 -1.84
CA ARG A 58 3.76 -6.04 -0.88
C ARG A 58 2.85 -6.17 0.34
N VAL A 59 3.14 -7.17 1.16
CA VAL A 59 2.49 -7.43 2.44
C VAL A 59 3.48 -8.05 3.41
N ASN A 60 3.45 -7.64 4.67
CA ASN A 60 4.14 -8.33 5.76
C ASN A 60 3.17 -8.63 6.90
N LYS A 61 3.66 -8.88 8.12
CA LYS A 61 2.79 -9.17 9.27
C LYS A 61 1.85 -7.99 9.59
N GLU A 62 2.36 -6.77 9.54
CA GLU A 62 1.73 -5.56 10.06
C GLU A 62 1.00 -4.72 9.01
N TYR A 63 1.49 -4.71 7.77
CA TYR A 63 1.04 -3.80 6.72
C TYR A 63 0.62 -4.53 5.45
N TYR A 64 -0.37 -3.94 4.77
CA TYR A 64 -0.47 -3.98 3.32
C TYR A 64 0.28 -2.78 2.76
N ILE A 65 1.09 -2.98 1.73
CA ILE A 65 1.92 -1.94 1.12
C ILE A 65 1.44 -1.79 -0.32
N LEU A 66 0.66 -0.75 -0.58
CA LEU A 66 0.22 -0.36 -1.91
C LEU A 66 1.31 0.51 -2.54
N VAL A 67 1.76 0.18 -3.75
CA VAL A 67 2.65 1.05 -4.52
C VAL A 67 1.83 1.69 -5.64
N HIS A 68 1.76 3.01 -5.67
CA HIS A 68 1.01 3.77 -6.66
C HIS A 68 1.72 5.10 -6.91
N SER A 69 1.83 5.53 -8.17
CA SER A 69 2.55 6.77 -8.55
C SER A 69 3.98 6.85 -7.99
N ALA A 70 4.71 5.71 -7.96
CA ALA A 70 6.04 5.58 -7.35
C ALA A 70 6.10 5.91 -5.83
N THR A 71 4.96 5.86 -5.15
CA THR A 71 4.83 6.07 -3.70
C THR A 71 4.36 4.78 -3.02
N GLU A 72 5.04 4.37 -1.96
CA GLU A 72 4.56 3.30 -1.08
C GLU A 72 3.61 3.86 0.00
N TYR A 73 2.38 3.36 0.03
CA TYR A 73 1.38 3.63 1.04
C TYR A 73 1.33 2.48 2.04
N PHE A 74 1.66 2.75 3.29
CA PHE A 74 1.67 1.78 4.38
C PHE A 74 0.30 1.74 5.07
N ILE A 75 -0.46 0.69 4.77
CA ILE A 75 -1.80 0.48 5.29
C ILE A 75 -1.73 -0.55 6.41
N ARG A 76 -1.92 -0.11 7.67
CA ARG A 76 -1.96 -1.01 8.83
C ARG A 76 -3.17 -1.93 8.71
N LYS A 77 -2.99 -3.24 8.97
CA LYS A 77 -4.07 -4.25 8.87
C LYS A 77 -5.21 -3.99 9.85
#